data_AF-Q9HMG2-F1
#
_entry.id   AF-Q9HMG2-F1
#
_cell.length_a   1.000
_cell.length_b   1.000
_cell.length_c   1.000
_cell.angle_alpha   90.00
_cell.angle_beta   90.00
_cell.angle_gamma   90.00
#
_symmetry.space_group_name_H-M   'P 1'
#
loop_
_entity.id
_entity.type
_entity.pdbx_description
1 polymer ?
#
loop_
_entity_poly.entity_id
_entity_poly.type
_entity_poly.pdbx_seq_one_letter_code
_entity_poly.pdbx_strand_id
1 'polypeptide(L)'
;MTVTDRGLLIAVAGGVLNLAVMTLHSQPIIATAAADQSGGLGVLGIWALVLVGPWLLGAIPTHMYADHGAVCPLLATGVLTGACLWNGITAPPSESLTSLYYEAWPFFLVVLVVVGIAEQCLRTGHAVDSNRSSQE
;
A
#
# COMPACT_ATOMS: atom_id res chain seq x y z
N MET A 1 -13.45 21.07 10.86
CA MET A 1 -12.69 19.91 10.35
C MET A 1 -11.48 19.73 11.25
N THR A 2 -11.44 18.66 12.01
CA THR A 2 -10.37 18.37 12.97
C THR A 2 -9.12 17.86 12.26
N VAL A 3 -7.96 17.86 12.93
CA VAL A 3 -6.70 17.35 12.37
C VAL A 3 -6.86 15.88 11.93
N THR A 4 -7.59 15.09 12.71
CA THR A 4 -7.92 13.69 12.43
C THR A 4 -8.80 13.53 11.18
N ASP A 5 -9.75 14.44 10.94
CA ASP A 5 -10.58 14.41 9.72
C ASP A 5 -9.74 14.64 8.46
N ARG A 6 -8.69 15.47 8.57
CA ARG A 6 -7.79 15.79 7.46
C ARG A 6 -6.87 14.61 7.14
N GLY A 7 -6.32 13.94 8.16
CA GLY A 7 -5.50 12.74 8.01
C GLY A 7 -6.25 11.60 7.32
N LEU A 8 -7.49 11.36 7.75
CA LEU A 8 -8.36 10.36 7.14
C LEU A 8 -8.67 10.65 5.67
N LEU A 9 -8.96 11.90 5.30
CA LEU A 9 -9.18 12.25 3.90
C LEU A 9 -7.94 12.07 3.03
N ILE A 10 -6.77 12.43 3.55
CA ILE A 10 -5.50 12.24 2.83
C ILE A 10 -5.26 10.74 2.63
N ALA A 11 -5.53 9.92 3.64
CA ALA A 11 -5.47 8.46 3.55
C ALA A 11 -6.42 7.91 2.47
N VAL A 12 -7.68 8.34 2.48
CA VAL A 12 -8.67 7.93 1.46
C VAL A 12 -8.20 8.33 0.06
N ALA A 13 -7.70 9.55 -0.11
CA ALA A 13 -7.17 10.02 -1.39
C ALA A 13 -5.97 9.20 -1.86
N GLY A 14 -5.03 8.87 -0.96
CA GLY A 14 -3.88 8.00 -1.26
C GLY A 14 -4.30 6.59 -1.66
N GLY A 15 -5.28 6.01 -0.98
CA GLY A 15 -5.87 4.72 -1.34
C GLY A 15 -6.53 4.74 -2.71
N VAL A 16 -7.36 5.76 -2.99
CA VAL A 16 -8.02 5.92 -4.29
C VAL A 16 -7.00 6.10 -5.41
N LEU A 17 -5.95 6.89 -5.18
CA LEU A 17 -4.89 7.10 -6.17
C LEU A 17 -4.16 5.80 -6.49
N ASN A 18 -3.71 5.07 -5.46
CA ASN A 18 -3.00 3.81 -5.68
C ASN A 18 -3.89 2.75 -6.35
N LEU A 19 -5.16 2.67 -5.94
CA LEU A 19 -6.15 1.82 -6.60
C LEU A 19 -6.32 2.21 -8.07
N ALA A 20 -6.49 3.48 -8.38
CA ALA A 20 -6.70 3.95 -9.76
C ALA A 20 -5.47 3.63 -10.64
N VAL A 21 -4.27 3.88 -10.15
CA VAL A 21 -3.02 3.56 -10.86
C VAL A 21 -2.92 2.06 -11.15
N MET A 22 -3.13 1.23 -10.12
CA MET A 22 -3.02 -0.22 -10.26
C MET A 22 -4.13 -0.78 -11.15
N THR A 23 -5.38 -0.34 -10.99
CA THR A 23 -6.49 -0.82 -11.83
C THR A 23 -6.33 -0.41 -13.29
N LEU A 24 -5.92 0.83 -13.59
CA LEU A 24 -5.65 1.27 -14.96
C LEU A 24 -4.54 0.45 -15.62
N HIS A 25 -3.48 0.15 -14.87
CA HIS A 25 -2.35 -0.62 -15.38
C HIS A 25 -2.67 -2.12 -15.55
N SER A 26 -3.52 -2.67 -14.68
CA SER A 26 -3.72 -4.13 -14.55
C SER A 26 -4.97 -4.66 -15.24
N GLN A 27 -5.67 -3.82 -16.03
CA GLN A 27 -6.86 -4.22 -16.80
C GLN A 27 -6.73 -5.58 -17.51
N PRO A 28 -5.64 -5.90 -18.24
CA PRO A 28 -5.52 -7.20 -18.92
C PRO A 28 -5.46 -8.38 -17.93
N ILE A 29 -4.78 -8.23 -16.80
CA ILE A 29 -4.65 -9.29 -15.76
C ILE A 29 -6.00 -9.50 -15.06
N ILE A 30 -6.72 -8.42 -14.78
CA ILE A 30 -8.05 -8.46 -14.17
C ILE A 30 -9.05 -9.13 -15.12
N ALA A 31 -8.99 -8.81 -16.41
CA ALA A 31 -9.85 -9.42 -17.42
C ALA A 31 -9.61 -10.93 -17.57
N THR A 32 -8.35 -11.38 -17.54
CA THR A 32 -8.02 -12.82 -17.57
C THR A 32 -8.48 -13.54 -16.31
N ALA A 33 -8.24 -12.96 -15.12
CA ALA A 33 -8.66 -13.56 -13.86
C ALA A 33 -10.19 -13.69 -13.75
N ALA A 34 -10.93 -12.67 -14.24
CA ALA A 34 -12.39 -12.69 -14.25
C ALA A 34 -12.97 -13.71 -15.24
N ALA A 35 -12.27 -14.00 -16.35
CA ALA A 35 -12.72 -14.97 -17.36
C ALA A 35 -12.59 -16.43 -16.88
N ASP A 36 -11.60 -16.73 -16.03
CA ASP A 36 -11.34 -18.09 -15.53
C ASP A 36 -12.28 -18.51 -14.38
N GLN A 37 -13.03 -17.58 -13.78
CA GLN A 37 -13.90 -17.88 -12.63
C GLN A 37 -15.38 -17.97 -13.03
N SER A 38 -15.91 -19.19 -13.00
CA SER A 38 -17.30 -19.51 -13.40
C SER A 38 -18.33 -19.49 -12.25
N GLY A 39 -17.94 -19.09 -11.03
CA GLY A 39 -18.82 -19.09 -9.86
C GLY A 39 -18.90 -17.74 -9.12
N GLY A 40 -20.07 -17.40 -8.58
CA GLY A 40 -20.33 -16.09 -7.95
C GLY A 40 -19.46 -15.75 -6.73
N LEU A 41 -19.06 -16.75 -5.93
CA LEU A 41 -18.09 -16.56 -4.83
C LEU A 41 -16.68 -16.25 -5.34
N GLY A 42 -16.32 -16.85 -6.46
CA GLY A 42 -15.03 -16.64 -7.12
C GLY A 42 -14.87 -15.22 -7.67
N VAL A 43 -15.93 -14.72 -8.29
CA VAL A 43 -16.01 -13.34 -8.78
C VAL A 43 -15.92 -12.34 -7.62
N LEU A 44 -16.62 -12.57 -6.50
CA LEU A 44 -16.51 -11.72 -5.30
C LEU A 44 -15.09 -11.69 -4.71
N GLY A 45 -14.41 -12.84 -4.68
CA GLY A 45 -13.02 -12.93 -4.24
C GLY A 45 -12.08 -12.09 -5.11
N ILE A 46 -12.25 -12.14 -6.43
CA ILE A 46 -11.49 -11.30 -7.38
C ILE A 46 -11.76 -9.82 -7.13
N TRP A 47 -13.01 -9.41 -6.98
CA TRP A 47 -13.32 -7.99 -6.73
C TRP A 47 -12.75 -7.49 -5.41
N ALA A 48 -12.73 -8.33 -4.37
CA ALA A 48 -12.05 -7.99 -3.12
C ALA A 48 -10.54 -7.82 -3.34
N LEU A 49 -9.88 -8.72 -4.08
CA LEU A 49 -8.46 -8.61 -4.40
C LEU A 49 -8.14 -7.37 -5.25
N VAL A 50 -8.98 -7.07 -6.24
CA VAL A 50 -8.78 -5.97 -7.19
C VAL A 50 -9.05 -4.60 -6.57
N LEU A 51 -10.02 -4.49 -5.65
CA LEU A 51 -10.44 -3.20 -5.10
C LEU A 51 -9.86 -2.92 -3.71
N VAL A 52 -9.91 -3.91 -2.81
CA VAL A 52 -9.58 -3.68 -1.39
C VAL A 52 -8.07 -3.65 -1.19
N GLY A 53 -7.34 -4.58 -1.80
CA GLY A 53 -5.90 -4.70 -1.61
C GLY A 53 -5.12 -3.44 -2.02
N PRO A 54 -5.20 -3.01 -3.29
CA PRO A 54 -4.52 -1.80 -3.75
C PRO A 54 -4.99 -0.55 -3.00
N TRP A 55 -6.28 -0.45 -2.67
CA TRP A 55 -6.77 0.68 -1.90
C TRP A 55 -6.13 0.74 -0.51
N LEU A 56 -6.10 -0.37 0.24
CA LEU A 56 -5.47 -0.42 1.56
C LEU A 56 -3.97 -0.17 1.50
N LEU A 57 -3.28 -0.74 0.49
CA LEU A 57 -1.85 -0.53 0.28
C LEU A 57 -1.52 0.95 0.01
N GLY A 58 -2.42 1.73 -0.58
CA GLY A 58 -2.25 3.19 -0.67
C GLY A 58 -2.69 3.92 0.60
N ALA A 59 -3.83 3.54 1.17
CA ALA A 59 -4.49 4.29 2.24
C ALA A 59 -3.73 4.20 3.57
N ILE A 60 -3.32 3.01 3.98
CA ILE A 60 -2.68 2.78 5.29
C ILE A 60 -1.33 3.53 5.39
N PRO A 61 -0.39 3.39 4.43
CA PRO A 61 0.87 4.12 4.47
C PRO A 61 0.67 5.64 4.39
N THR A 62 -0.32 6.09 3.62
CA THR A 62 -0.68 7.51 3.54
C THR A 62 -1.24 8.04 4.85
N HIS A 63 -2.06 7.25 5.55
CA HIS A 63 -2.53 7.56 6.90
C HIS A 63 -1.37 7.67 7.88
N MET A 64 -0.46 6.68 7.88
CA MET A 64 0.72 6.67 8.76
C MET A 64 1.63 7.89 8.51
N TYR A 65 1.75 8.33 7.27
CA TYR A 65 2.44 9.57 6.93
C TYR A 65 1.69 10.80 7.43
N ALA A 66 0.38 10.90 7.18
CA ALA A 66 -0.40 12.09 7.53
C ALA A 66 -0.50 12.31 9.06
N ASP A 67 -0.70 11.24 9.82
CA ASP A 67 -0.97 11.33 11.27
C ASP A 67 0.29 11.15 12.13
N HIS A 68 1.28 10.39 11.65
CA HIS A 68 2.48 10.08 12.43
C HIS A 68 3.77 10.54 11.74
N GLY A 69 3.69 11.08 10.53
CA GLY A 69 4.86 11.49 9.75
C GLY A 69 5.74 10.33 9.31
N ALA A 70 5.27 9.08 9.35
CA ALA A 70 6.04 7.90 8.94
C ALA A 70 6.25 7.90 7.42
N VAL A 71 7.49 8.04 6.97
CA VAL A 71 7.83 8.21 5.55
C VAL A 71 8.18 6.88 4.91
N CYS A 72 8.81 5.96 5.64
CA CYS A 72 9.30 4.69 5.10
C CYS A 72 8.18 3.82 4.52
N PRO A 73 7.02 3.64 5.19
CA PRO A 73 5.90 2.88 4.60
C PRO A 73 5.40 3.51 3.30
N LEU A 74 5.30 4.85 3.25
CA LEU A 74 4.81 5.55 2.07
C LEU A 74 5.76 5.38 0.89
N LEU A 75 7.07 5.51 1.11
CA LEU A 75 8.08 5.28 0.08
C LEU A 75 8.13 3.82 -0.36
N ALA A 76 8.07 2.87 0.56
CA ALA A 76 8.03 1.44 0.24
C ALA A 76 6.82 1.09 -0.64
N THR A 77 5.67 1.71 -0.37
CA THR A 77 4.47 1.59 -1.21
C THR A 77 4.72 2.16 -2.61
N GLY A 78 5.27 3.36 -2.70
CA GLY A 78 5.61 3.99 -4.00
C GLY A 78 6.59 3.15 -4.83
N VAL A 79 7.61 2.57 -4.18
CA VAL A 79 8.57 1.66 -4.83
C VAL A 79 7.89 0.38 -5.29
N LEU A 80 7.04 -0.22 -4.46
CA LEU A 80 6.30 -1.43 -4.81
C LEU A 80 5.37 -1.20 -6.00
N THR A 81 4.57 -0.12 -5.97
CA THR A 81 3.69 0.28 -7.07
C THR A 81 4.49 0.57 -8.33
N GLY A 82 5.58 1.34 -8.23
CA GLY A 82 6.47 1.62 -9.35
C GLY A 82 7.11 0.36 -9.94
N ALA A 83 7.51 -0.60 -9.11
CA ALA A 83 8.05 -1.88 -9.55
C ALA A 83 7.00 -2.73 -10.29
N CYS A 84 5.74 -2.70 -9.85
CA CYS A 84 4.63 -3.34 -10.57
C CYS A 84 4.43 -2.71 -11.95
N LEU A 85 4.42 -1.37 -12.03
CA LEU A 85 4.30 -0.63 -13.29
C LEU A 85 5.46 -0.95 -14.26
N TRP A 86 6.68 -1.00 -13.74
CA TRP A 86 7.86 -1.35 -14.53
C TRP A 86 7.81 -2.79 -15.04
N ASN A 87 7.44 -3.72 -14.15
CA ASN A 87 7.36 -5.14 -14.48
C ASN A 87 6.31 -5.41 -15.58
N GLY A 88 5.17 -4.71 -15.56
CA GLY A 88 4.15 -4.81 -16.61
C GLY A 88 4.62 -4.31 -17.99
N ILE A 89 5.72 -3.56 -18.07
CA ILE A 89 6.36 -3.16 -19.33
C ILE A 89 7.40 -4.19 -19.79
N THR A 90 8.08 -4.86 -18.85
CA THR A 90 9.30 -5.64 -19.15
C THR A 90 9.13 -7.16 -19.09
N ALA A 91 8.08 -7.70 -18.47
CA ALA A 91 7.94 -9.14 -18.21
C ALA A 91 6.62 -9.73 -18.74
N PRO A 92 6.57 -11.03 -19.07
CA PRO A 92 5.33 -11.72 -19.41
C PRO A 92 4.35 -11.74 -18.21
N PRO A 93 3.02 -11.68 -18.44
CA PRO A 93 2.02 -11.57 -17.37
C PRO A 93 2.09 -12.68 -16.30
N SER A 94 2.53 -13.88 -16.69
CA SER A 94 2.61 -15.08 -15.83
C SER A 94 3.74 -15.06 -14.79
N GLU A 95 4.71 -14.15 -14.91
CA GLU A 95 5.79 -13.96 -13.93
C GLU A 95 5.74 -12.56 -13.30
N SER A 96 4.57 -11.91 -13.39
CA SER A 96 4.49 -10.50 -13.04
C SER A 96 4.42 -10.27 -11.54
N LEU A 97 5.24 -9.32 -11.06
CA LEU A 97 5.16 -8.79 -9.69
C LEU A 97 3.74 -8.26 -9.39
N THR A 98 3.04 -7.81 -10.43
CA THR A 98 1.66 -7.36 -10.36
C THR A 98 0.70 -8.47 -9.94
N SER A 99 0.86 -9.72 -10.40
CA SER A 99 0.03 -10.84 -9.91
C SER A 99 0.25 -11.07 -8.41
N LEU A 100 1.53 -11.10 -7.99
CA LEU A 100 1.87 -11.24 -6.58
C LEU A 100 1.34 -10.07 -5.74
N TYR A 101 1.34 -8.85 -6.28
CA TYR A 101 0.77 -7.67 -5.65
C TYR A 101 -0.72 -7.86 -5.33
N TYR A 102 -1.51 -8.37 -6.27
CA TYR A 102 -2.94 -8.59 -6.06
C TYR A 102 -3.23 -9.80 -5.17
N GLU A 103 -2.40 -10.84 -5.17
CA GLU A 103 -2.65 -12.06 -4.38
C GLU A 103 -2.12 -11.94 -2.94
N ALA A 104 -0.96 -11.30 -2.76
CA ALA A 104 -0.24 -11.22 -1.49
C ALA A 104 -0.28 -9.83 -0.84
N TRP A 105 -1.20 -8.95 -1.25
CA TRP A 105 -1.38 -7.62 -0.62
C TRP A 105 -1.48 -7.64 0.92
N PRO A 106 -2.10 -8.63 1.59
CA PRO A 106 -2.14 -8.63 3.06
C PRO A 106 -0.74 -8.76 3.66
N PHE A 107 0.14 -9.55 3.01
CA PHE A 107 1.52 -9.69 3.45
C PHE A 107 2.29 -8.37 3.28
N PHE A 108 2.15 -7.71 2.13
CA PHE A 108 2.76 -6.41 1.91
C PHE A 108 2.28 -5.37 2.93
N LEU A 109 1.00 -5.36 3.27
CA LEU A 109 0.47 -4.49 4.33
C LEU A 109 1.09 -4.76 5.69
N VAL A 110 1.22 -6.03 6.08
CA VAL A 110 1.86 -6.39 7.34
C VAL A 110 3.30 -5.85 7.38
N VAL A 111 4.05 -6.02 6.30
CA VAL A 111 5.40 -5.48 6.18
C VAL A 111 5.41 -3.96 6.32
N LEU A 112 4.51 -3.25 5.64
CA LEU A 112 4.41 -1.79 5.70
C LEU A 112 4.06 -1.28 7.11
N VAL A 113 3.14 -1.95 7.79
CA VAL A 113 2.78 -1.62 9.18
C VAL A 113 3.97 -1.86 10.11
N VAL A 114 4.66 -2.99 10.00
CA VAL A 114 5.87 -3.29 10.80
C VAL A 114 6.95 -2.24 10.57
N VAL A 115 7.22 -1.87 9.31
CA VAL A 115 8.18 -0.82 8.96
C VAL A 115 7.79 0.51 9.60
N GLY A 116 6.51 0.88 9.56
CA GLY A 116 6.07 2.14 10.13
C GLY A 116 6.08 2.15 11.66
N ILE A 117 5.78 1.02 12.32
CA ILE A 117 5.96 0.87 13.77
C ILE A 117 7.44 1.02 14.13
N ALA A 118 8.34 0.34 13.40
CA ALA A 118 9.78 0.45 13.63
C ALA A 118 10.29 1.88 13.45
N GLU A 119 9.85 2.58 12.40
CA GLU A 119 10.17 4.00 12.17
C GLU A 119 9.73 4.88 13.34
N GLN A 120 8.52 4.67 13.86
CA GLN A 120 8.04 5.42 15.03
C GLN A 120 8.86 5.14 16.28
N CYS A 121 9.15 3.87 16.57
CA CYS A 121 9.98 3.50 17.72
C CYS A 121 11.37 4.17 17.67
N LEU A 122 12.00 4.21 16.49
CA LEU A 122 13.30 4.86 16.30
C LEU A 122 13.23 6.38 16.50
N ARG A 123 12.18 7.03 15.98
CA ARG A 123 11.99 8.48 16.16
C ARG A 123 11.78 8.85 17.63
N THR A 124 10.95 8.09 18.35
CA THR A 124 10.72 8.33 19.77
C THR A 124 12.00 8.07 20.58
N GLY A 125 12.75 7.02 20.27
CA GLY A 125 14.03 6.72 20.90
C GLY A 125 15.04 7.85 20.76
N HIS A 126 15.27 8.34 19.54
CA HIS A 126 16.21 9.44 19.29
C HIS A 126 15.81 10.75 20.01
N ALA A 127 14.51 11.03 20.14
CA ALA A 127 14.04 12.21 20.86
C ALA A 127 14.37 12.15 22.37
N VAL A 128 14.33 10.95 22.97
CA VAL A 128 14.69 10.74 24.38
C VAL A 128 16.18 10.93 24.60
N ASP A 129 17.02 10.35 23.73
CA ASP A 129 18.48 10.44 23.85
C ASP A 129 18.99 11.89 23.65
N SER A 130 18.40 12.62 22.70
CA SER A 130 18.75 14.03 22.46
C SER A 130 18.48 14.91 23.68
N ASN A 131 17.34 14.74 24.36
CA ASN A 131 17.01 15.52 25.55
C ASN A 131 17.98 15.23 26.71
N ARG A 132 18.43 13.98 26.86
CA ARG A 132 19.41 13.59 27.88
C ARG A 132 20.76 14.28 27.68
N SER A 133 21.24 14.35 26.44
CA SER A 133 22.52 15.01 26.10
C SER A 133 22.54 16.52 26.34
N SER A 134 21.38 17.18 26.39
CA SER A 134 21.27 18.63 26.65
C SER A 134 21.24 19.01 28.13
N GLN A 135 21.13 18.02 29.03
CA GLN A 135 21.09 18.23 30.48
C GLN A 135 22.41 17.91 31.19
N GLU A 136 23.38 17.34 30.48
CA GLU A 136 24.76 17.09 30.95
C GLU A 136 25.70 18.20 30.45
#